data_AF-A0A7Y3NJI1-F1
#
_entry.id   AF-A0A7Y3NJI1-F1
#
_cell.length_a   1.000
_cell.length_b   1.000
_cell.length_c   1.000
_cell.angle_alpha   90.00
_cell.angle_beta   90.00
_cell.angle_gamma   90.00
#
_symmetry.space_group_name_H-M   'P 1'
#
loop_
_entity.id
_entity.type
_entity.pdbx_description
1 polymer ?
#
loop_
_entity_poly.entity_id
_entity_poly.type
_entity_poly.pdbx_seq_one_letter_code
_entity_poly.pdbx_strand_id
1 'polypeptide(L)'
;MRPRRPRLAIVMFALLLAACATPVGTTIQPSAAHLAKYNDLSALDVVTALEKNVNEAKAAGMPFLAPHYFREVSQILSDSQNGLSHKPKDELVQQAAKGDAILEKGRAVMTIVQYRFANELELKAHLDKLDTAKLLPKEYGNVMGDFADLIARVEREQPDNIDKNKEALLKALQDLEVKAVQESALHASEAINAESKTRNADKQAPATFAEALRVFQDAKTQIAAAPHDSELVQRLGAQALFAARHAQQVNERVAELQAQLKGTSSSSPALGAAVGLSGAAHVSAQAGGGTSGSLEKSAVEKVVLQEEDRLFGISTALGHKDLRDLALDKQVQEIKRVAAAAAAQTKNEACVAATKNLESRLQAADDATQKAMMQLADKDQLLATQSAQLADKDAQIAELKATIMAKEKARAGKAKKK
;
A
#
# COMPACT_ATOMS: atom_id res chain seq x y z
N MET A 1 -68.06 59.47 -61.47
CA MET A 1 -68.68 59.15 -60.16
C MET A 1 -67.96 57.95 -59.56
N ARG A 2 -67.36 58.10 -58.37
CA ARG A 2 -66.70 57.00 -57.65
C ARG A 2 -67.72 56.13 -56.92
N PRO A 3 -67.56 54.80 -56.87
CA PRO A 3 -68.18 53.98 -55.83
C PRO A 3 -67.19 53.43 -54.80
N ARG A 4 -67.82 52.94 -53.73
CA ARG A 4 -67.39 52.62 -52.35
C ARG A 4 -66.35 51.49 -52.20
N ARG A 5 -65.65 51.52 -51.06
CA ARG A 5 -64.80 50.47 -50.45
C ARG A 5 -65.61 49.23 -50.04
N PRO A 6 -64.97 48.04 -49.89
CA PRO A 6 -64.72 47.48 -48.53
C PRO A 6 -63.34 46.75 -48.43
N ARG A 7 -62.53 46.91 -47.36
CA ARG A 7 -62.47 46.19 -46.07
C ARG A 7 -62.36 44.64 -46.11
N LEU A 8 -61.19 44.16 -45.68
CA LEU A 8 -60.94 43.08 -44.70
C LEU A 8 -60.98 41.59 -45.15
N ALA A 9 -59.81 40.95 -45.18
CA ALA A 9 -59.53 39.64 -44.58
C ALA A 9 -58.04 39.27 -44.81
N ILE A 10 -57.16 39.55 -43.83
CA ILE A 10 -55.81 38.99 -43.79
C ILE A 10 -55.91 37.70 -42.98
N VAL A 11 -55.85 36.56 -43.66
CA VAL A 11 -55.69 35.24 -43.04
C VAL A 11 -54.21 35.05 -42.76
N MET A 12 -53.83 35.18 -41.50
CA MET A 12 -52.51 34.86 -40.96
C MET A 12 -52.38 33.33 -40.88
N PHE A 13 -51.72 32.73 -41.88
CA PHE A 13 -51.40 31.31 -41.89
C PHE A 13 -50.17 31.09 -41.00
N ALA A 14 -50.43 30.63 -39.76
CA ALA A 14 -49.40 30.20 -38.84
C ALA A 14 -48.74 28.91 -39.36
N LEU A 15 -47.56 29.04 -39.97
CA LEU A 15 -46.64 27.93 -40.22
C LEU A 15 -46.11 27.42 -38.87
N LEU A 16 -46.79 26.40 -38.34
CA LEU A 16 -46.28 25.52 -37.30
C LEU A 16 -45.07 24.76 -37.87
N LEU A 17 -43.87 25.26 -37.57
CA LEU A 17 -42.62 24.50 -37.68
C LEU A 17 -42.65 23.37 -36.65
N ALA A 18 -43.19 22.22 -37.03
CA ALA A 18 -42.91 20.97 -36.35
C ALA A 18 -41.42 20.64 -36.58
N ALA A 19 -40.59 20.95 -35.58
CA ALA A 19 -39.22 20.44 -35.50
C ALA A 19 -39.28 18.94 -35.16
N CYS A 20 -39.55 18.11 -36.17
CA CYS A 20 -39.24 16.69 -36.09
C CYS A 20 -37.72 16.56 -36.12
N ALA A 21 -37.13 16.18 -34.99
CA ALA A 21 -35.81 15.57 -34.96
C ALA A 21 -35.86 14.34 -35.87
N THR A 22 -35.37 14.49 -37.11
CA THR A 22 -35.18 13.35 -38.00
C THR A 22 -34.12 12.46 -37.36
N PRO A 23 -34.37 11.16 -37.18
CA PRO A 23 -33.29 10.24 -36.88
C PRO A 23 -32.32 10.33 -38.06
N VAL A 24 -31.06 10.60 -37.78
CA VAL A 24 -29.97 10.41 -38.74
C VAL A 24 -29.84 8.91 -38.95
N GLY A 25 -30.77 8.34 -39.71
CA GLY A 25 -30.73 6.95 -40.13
C GLY A 25 -29.62 6.84 -41.15
N THR A 26 -28.59 6.06 -40.84
CA THR A 26 -27.58 5.75 -41.83
C THR A 26 -28.25 4.81 -42.84
N THR A 27 -28.71 5.33 -43.98
CA THR A 27 -29.27 4.51 -45.07
C THR A 27 -28.12 3.75 -45.74
N ILE A 28 -27.57 2.76 -45.04
CA ILE A 28 -26.51 1.89 -45.51
C ILE A 28 -27.17 0.73 -46.25
N GLN A 29 -26.90 0.65 -47.55
CA GLN A 29 -27.33 -0.48 -48.37
C GLN A 29 -26.24 -1.54 -48.41
N PRO A 30 -26.58 -2.83 -48.22
CA PRO A 30 -25.61 -3.90 -48.35
C PRO A 30 -25.12 -4.02 -49.79
N SER A 31 -23.82 -4.29 -49.98
CA SER A 31 -23.27 -4.59 -51.31
C SER A 31 -23.57 -6.03 -51.73
N ALA A 32 -23.39 -6.37 -53.00
CA ALA A 32 -23.50 -7.75 -53.48
C ALA A 32 -22.56 -8.72 -52.75
N ALA A 33 -21.38 -8.24 -52.35
CA ALA A 33 -20.44 -9.02 -51.54
C ALA A 33 -20.97 -9.29 -50.13
N HIS A 34 -21.72 -8.35 -49.54
CA HIS A 34 -22.39 -8.57 -48.25
C HIS A 34 -23.45 -9.66 -48.34
N LEU A 35 -24.27 -9.63 -49.39
CA LEU A 35 -25.32 -10.64 -49.60
C LEU A 35 -24.74 -12.03 -49.86
N ALA A 36 -23.68 -12.12 -50.66
CA ALA A 36 -23.02 -13.38 -51.00
C ALA A 36 -22.52 -14.18 -49.79
N LYS A 37 -22.16 -13.50 -48.68
CA LYS A 37 -21.73 -14.16 -47.42
C LYS A 37 -22.81 -15.04 -46.78
N TYR A 38 -24.09 -14.73 -47.04
CA TYR A 38 -25.23 -15.29 -46.33
C TYR A 38 -26.15 -16.15 -47.23
N ASN A 39 -26.07 -16.01 -48.55
CA ASN A 39 -26.99 -16.65 -49.50
C ASN A 39 -27.04 -18.19 -49.39
N ASP A 40 -25.92 -18.83 -49.06
CA ASP A 40 -25.83 -20.30 -48.98
C ASP A 40 -26.15 -20.86 -47.58
N LEU A 41 -26.36 -19.98 -46.58
CA LEU A 41 -26.61 -20.36 -45.20
C LEU A 41 -28.09 -20.70 -44.95
N SER A 42 -28.37 -21.50 -43.92
CA SER A 42 -29.73 -21.67 -43.41
C SER A 42 -30.19 -20.39 -42.68
N ALA A 43 -31.49 -20.21 -42.49
CA ALA A 43 -32.02 -19.06 -41.74
C ALA A 43 -31.40 -18.94 -40.33
N LEU A 44 -31.19 -20.08 -39.65
CA LEU A 44 -30.53 -20.13 -38.35
C LEU A 44 -29.06 -19.71 -38.46
N ASP A 45 -28.32 -20.27 -39.42
CA ASP A 45 -26.89 -19.97 -39.59
C ASP A 45 -26.64 -18.51 -39.99
N VAL A 46 -27.57 -17.87 -40.73
CA VAL A 46 -27.52 -16.43 -41.03
C VAL A 46 -27.57 -15.61 -39.74
N VAL A 47 -28.53 -15.90 -38.85
CA VAL A 47 -28.69 -15.18 -37.58
C VAL A 47 -27.50 -15.45 -36.65
N THR A 48 -27.02 -16.69 -36.57
CA THR A 48 -25.83 -17.04 -35.77
C THR A 48 -24.57 -16.34 -36.29
N ALA A 49 -24.40 -16.23 -37.60
CA ALA A 49 -23.27 -15.49 -38.19
C ALA A 49 -23.34 -13.99 -37.86
N LEU A 50 -24.52 -13.37 -37.96
CA LEU A 50 -24.72 -11.98 -37.54
C LEU A 50 -24.43 -11.79 -36.05
N GLU A 51 -24.93 -12.68 -35.19
CA GLU A 51 -24.69 -12.65 -33.74
C GLU A 51 -23.21 -12.70 -33.42
N LYS A 52 -22.46 -13.61 -34.08
CA LYS A 52 -21.01 -13.70 -33.95
C LYS A 52 -20.35 -12.36 -34.30
N ASN A 53 -20.70 -11.76 -35.43
CA ASN A 53 -20.10 -10.50 -35.88
C ASN A 53 -20.42 -9.33 -34.92
N VAL A 54 -21.64 -9.28 -34.35
CA VAL A 54 -22.01 -8.29 -33.32
C VAL A 54 -21.21 -8.50 -32.03
N ASN A 55 -21.01 -9.75 -31.61
CA ASN A 55 -20.22 -10.07 -30.43
C ASN A 55 -18.73 -9.74 -30.61
N GLU A 56 -18.16 -9.97 -31.79
CA GLU A 56 -16.80 -9.52 -32.13
C GLU A 56 -16.68 -8.00 -32.09
N ALA A 57 -17.67 -7.27 -32.63
CA ALA A 57 -17.70 -5.81 -32.57
C ALA A 57 -17.83 -5.28 -31.13
N LYS A 58 -18.64 -5.94 -30.29
CA LYS A 58 -18.74 -5.65 -28.86
C LYS A 58 -17.41 -5.82 -28.16
N ALA A 59 -16.73 -6.94 -28.39
CA ALA A 59 -15.42 -7.24 -27.82
C ALA A 59 -14.34 -6.25 -28.28
N ALA A 60 -14.45 -5.73 -29.51
CA ALA A 60 -13.57 -4.69 -30.04
C ALA A 60 -13.83 -3.28 -29.49
N GLY A 61 -14.82 -3.10 -28.58
CA GLY A 61 -15.12 -1.81 -27.97
C GLY A 61 -16.01 -0.89 -28.81
N MET A 62 -16.66 -1.41 -29.86
CA MET A 62 -17.61 -0.63 -30.68
C MET A 62 -18.73 0.06 -29.87
N PRO A 63 -19.28 -0.51 -28.77
CA PRO A 63 -20.31 0.18 -27.98
C PRO A 63 -19.91 1.54 -27.45
N PHE A 64 -18.61 1.77 -27.23
CA PHE A 64 -18.06 3.05 -26.77
C PHE A 64 -17.51 3.88 -27.94
N LEU A 65 -16.80 3.25 -28.87
CA LEU A 65 -16.06 3.93 -29.93
C LEU A 65 -16.92 4.27 -31.17
N ALA A 66 -18.06 3.61 -31.36
CA ALA A 66 -19.02 3.87 -32.43
C ALA A 66 -20.46 3.51 -31.96
N PRO A 67 -20.99 4.24 -30.96
CA PRO A 67 -22.20 3.87 -30.24
C PRO A 67 -23.47 3.86 -31.11
N HIS A 68 -23.61 4.72 -32.12
CA HIS A 68 -24.79 4.70 -32.99
C HIS A 68 -24.78 3.47 -33.92
N TYR A 69 -23.66 3.15 -34.57
CA TYR A 69 -23.54 1.96 -35.41
C TYR A 69 -23.74 0.67 -34.61
N PHE A 70 -23.18 0.58 -33.40
CA PHE A 70 -23.39 -0.59 -32.53
C PHE A 70 -24.87 -0.75 -32.12
N ARG A 71 -25.56 0.35 -31.83
CA ARG A 71 -26.99 0.33 -31.50
C ARG A 71 -27.83 -0.14 -32.70
N GLU A 72 -27.54 0.36 -33.90
CA GLU A 72 -28.28 -0.02 -35.11
C GLU A 72 -28.13 -1.51 -35.42
N VAL A 73 -26.90 -2.05 -35.39
CA VAL A 73 -26.70 -3.49 -35.64
C VAL A 73 -27.29 -4.36 -34.52
N SER A 74 -27.25 -3.90 -33.27
CA SER A 74 -27.87 -4.63 -32.15
C SER A 74 -29.38 -4.74 -32.32
N GLN A 75 -30.03 -3.70 -32.85
CA GLN A 75 -31.45 -3.74 -33.19
C GLN A 75 -31.72 -4.72 -34.34
N ILE A 76 -30.92 -4.69 -35.40
CA ILE A 76 -31.05 -5.62 -36.54
C ILE A 76 -30.90 -7.08 -36.08
N LEU A 77 -29.94 -7.36 -35.19
CA LEU A 77 -29.76 -8.70 -34.62
C LEU A 77 -31.01 -9.13 -33.83
N SER A 78 -31.50 -8.27 -32.93
CA SER A 78 -32.73 -8.53 -32.16
C SER A 78 -33.93 -8.82 -33.09
N ASP A 79 -34.11 -8.01 -34.13
CA ASP A 79 -35.19 -8.17 -35.11
C ASP A 79 -35.05 -9.46 -35.95
N SER A 80 -33.82 -9.90 -36.20
CA SER A 80 -33.51 -11.13 -36.93
C SER A 80 -33.74 -12.38 -36.06
N GLN A 81 -33.33 -12.32 -34.78
CA GLN A 81 -33.56 -13.37 -33.79
C GLN A 81 -35.05 -13.58 -33.54
N ASN A 82 -35.81 -12.50 -33.34
CA ASN A 82 -37.27 -12.56 -33.18
C ASN A 82 -37.95 -13.07 -34.46
N GLY A 83 -37.40 -12.73 -35.63
CA GLY A 83 -37.91 -13.09 -36.94
C GLY A 83 -37.67 -14.53 -37.37
N LEU A 84 -36.83 -15.31 -36.68
CA LEU A 84 -36.33 -16.59 -37.16
C LEU A 84 -37.44 -17.62 -37.46
N SER A 85 -38.57 -17.53 -36.77
CA SER A 85 -39.72 -18.45 -36.94
C SER A 85 -40.71 -18.05 -38.04
N HIS A 86 -40.67 -16.81 -38.52
CA HIS A 86 -41.75 -16.27 -39.36
C HIS A 86 -41.30 -15.34 -40.49
N LYS A 87 -40.04 -14.89 -40.52
CA LYS A 87 -39.49 -14.14 -41.64
C LYS A 87 -38.93 -15.07 -42.71
N PRO A 88 -39.10 -14.74 -44.00
CA PRO A 88 -38.42 -15.47 -45.08
C PRO A 88 -36.90 -15.43 -44.92
N LYS A 89 -36.21 -16.49 -45.35
CA LYS A 89 -34.74 -16.54 -45.36
C LYS A 89 -34.13 -15.32 -46.06
N ASP A 90 -34.69 -14.93 -47.20
CA ASP A 90 -34.16 -13.80 -47.98
C ASP A 90 -34.22 -12.48 -47.21
N GLU A 91 -35.23 -12.28 -46.36
CA GLU A 91 -35.31 -11.12 -45.48
C GLU A 91 -34.21 -11.17 -44.40
N LEU A 92 -33.98 -12.33 -43.79
CA LEU A 92 -32.91 -12.53 -42.81
C LEU A 92 -31.52 -12.31 -43.43
N VAL A 93 -31.31 -12.78 -44.67
CA VAL A 93 -30.09 -12.54 -45.45
C VAL A 93 -29.88 -11.05 -45.69
N GLN A 94 -30.94 -10.32 -46.09
CA GLN A 94 -30.87 -8.86 -46.27
C GLN A 94 -30.56 -8.13 -44.96
N GLN A 95 -31.17 -8.53 -43.85
CA GLN A 95 -30.92 -7.96 -42.53
C GLN A 95 -29.48 -8.21 -42.08
N ALA A 96 -28.97 -9.44 -42.19
CA ALA A 96 -27.60 -9.77 -41.83
C ALA A 96 -26.57 -9.05 -42.71
N ALA A 97 -26.82 -8.98 -44.02
CA ALA A 97 -25.97 -8.23 -44.94
C ALA A 97 -25.95 -6.72 -44.61
N LYS A 98 -27.10 -6.14 -44.27
CA LYS A 98 -27.19 -4.75 -43.78
C LYS A 98 -26.41 -4.58 -42.47
N GLY A 99 -26.54 -5.52 -41.55
CA GLY A 99 -25.80 -5.56 -40.28
C GLY A 99 -24.29 -5.56 -40.49
N ASP A 100 -23.77 -6.38 -41.39
CA ASP A 100 -22.35 -6.38 -41.73
C ASP A 100 -21.88 -5.04 -42.31
N ALA A 101 -22.66 -4.43 -43.20
CA ALA A 101 -22.32 -3.15 -43.79
C ALA A 101 -22.28 -2.02 -42.74
N ILE A 102 -23.19 -2.05 -41.76
CA ILE A 102 -23.16 -1.18 -40.58
C ILE A 102 -21.91 -1.43 -39.73
N LEU A 103 -21.57 -2.69 -39.46
CA LEU A 103 -20.38 -3.05 -38.70
C LEU A 103 -19.09 -2.60 -39.40
N GLU A 104 -19.02 -2.71 -40.73
CA GLU A 104 -17.89 -2.21 -41.51
C GLU A 104 -17.71 -0.70 -41.34
N LYS A 105 -18.79 0.09 -41.48
CA LYS A 105 -18.73 1.54 -41.22
C LYS A 105 -18.41 1.86 -39.76
N GLY A 106 -18.98 1.11 -38.81
CA GLY A 106 -18.67 1.23 -37.39
C GLY A 106 -17.17 1.07 -37.14
N ARG A 107 -16.52 0.04 -37.72
CA ARG A 107 -15.06 -0.16 -37.60
C ARG A 107 -14.25 0.99 -38.21
N ALA A 108 -14.69 1.54 -39.34
CA ALA A 108 -14.05 2.73 -39.91
C ALA A 108 -14.14 3.94 -38.97
N VAL A 109 -15.31 4.18 -38.36
CA VAL A 109 -15.47 5.26 -37.37
C VAL A 109 -14.66 5.01 -36.11
N MET A 110 -14.59 3.77 -35.61
CA MET A 110 -13.71 3.42 -34.48
C MET A 110 -12.26 3.82 -34.77
N THR A 111 -11.77 3.59 -35.99
CA THR A 111 -10.41 3.96 -36.40
C THR A 111 -10.23 5.49 -36.38
N ILE A 112 -11.23 6.24 -36.84
CA ILE A 112 -11.22 7.72 -36.79
C ILE A 112 -11.21 8.20 -35.34
N VAL A 113 -12.05 7.62 -34.47
CA VAL A 113 -12.13 7.98 -33.05
C VAL A 113 -10.82 7.66 -32.34
N GLN A 114 -10.24 6.48 -32.57
CA GLN A 114 -8.93 6.09 -32.02
C GLN A 114 -7.82 7.06 -32.44
N TYR A 115 -7.79 7.47 -33.71
CA TYR A 115 -6.83 8.44 -34.19
C TYR A 115 -7.06 9.83 -33.57
N ARG A 116 -8.32 10.31 -33.55
CA ARG A 116 -8.64 11.66 -33.09
C ARG A 116 -8.56 11.83 -31.58
N PHE A 117 -8.80 10.78 -30.80
CA PHE A 117 -8.84 10.81 -29.33
C PHE A 117 -7.76 9.94 -28.68
N ALA A 118 -6.61 9.77 -29.33
CA ALA A 118 -5.54 8.89 -28.84
C ALA A 118 -5.16 9.20 -27.38
N ASN A 119 -4.96 10.48 -27.05
CA ASN A 119 -4.57 10.92 -25.70
C ASN A 119 -5.68 10.69 -24.67
N GLU A 120 -6.93 10.97 -25.03
CA GLU A 120 -8.08 10.80 -24.15
C GLU A 120 -8.36 9.32 -23.88
N LEU A 121 -8.17 8.46 -24.89
CA LEU A 121 -8.27 7.01 -24.74
C LEU A 121 -7.15 6.44 -23.87
N GLU A 122 -5.92 6.96 -23.98
CA GLU A 122 -4.81 6.59 -23.10
C GLU A 122 -5.10 6.97 -21.65
N LEU A 123 -5.55 8.20 -21.40
CA LEU A 123 -5.96 8.64 -20.06
C LEU A 123 -7.14 7.84 -19.53
N LYS A 124 -8.14 7.52 -20.36
CA LYS A 124 -9.22 6.62 -19.96
C LYS A 124 -8.67 5.26 -19.50
N ALA A 125 -7.75 4.67 -20.26
CA ALA A 125 -7.13 3.40 -19.87
C ALA A 125 -6.36 3.51 -18.55
N HIS A 126 -5.75 4.67 -18.26
CA HIS A 126 -5.11 4.92 -16.96
C HIS A 126 -6.14 5.03 -15.83
N LEU A 127 -7.24 5.75 -16.03
CA LEU A 127 -8.35 5.82 -15.08
C LEU A 127 -8.96 4.45 -14.79
N ASP A 128 -9.08 3.60 -15.81
CA ASP A 128 -9.58 2.23 -15.65
C ASP A 128 -8.62 1.39 -14.79
N LYS A 129 -7.29 1.55 -14.96
CA LYS A 129 -6.28 0.89 -14.10
C LYS A 129 -6.32 1.39 -12.65
N LEU A 130 -6.71 2.64 -12.42
CA LEU A 130 -6.89 3.22 -11.08
C LEU A 130 -8.23 2.81 -10.42
N ASP A 131 -9.06 2.01 -11.09
CA ASP A 131 -10.41 1.65 -10.64
C ASP A 131 -11.27 2.90 -10.36
N THR A 132 -11.07 3.98 -11.13
CA THR A 132 -11.72 5.28 -10.90
C THR A 132 -13.24 5.18 -10.96
N ALA A 133 -13.79 4.28 -11.77
CA ALA A 133 -15.23 4.04 -11.85
C ALA A 133 -15.83 3.60 -10.50
N LYS A 134 -15.06 2.92 -9.66
CA LYS A 134 -15.46 2.51 -8.32
C LYS A 134 -15.12 3.55 -7.26
N LEU A 135 -13.95 4.19 -7.36
CA LEU A 135 -13.49 5.20 -6.40
C LEU A 135 -14.30 6.50 -6.49
N LEU A 136 -14.58 6.95 -7.71
CA LEU A 136 -15.21 8.24 -8.02
C LEU A 136 -16.35 8.04 -9.04
N PRO A 137 -17.42 7.29 -8.71
CA PRO A 137 -18.41 6.83 -9.68
C PRO A 137 -19.17 7.98 -10.36
N LYS A 138 -19.44 9.06 -9.60
CA LYS A 138 -20.18 10.21 -10.12
C LYS A 138 -19.32 11.03 -11.09
N GLU A 139 -18.09 11.34 -10.69
CA GLU A 139 -17.15 12.11 -11.48
C GLU A 139 -16.73 11.34 -12.74
N TYR A 140 -16.44 10.05 -12.62
CA TYR A 140 -16.14 9.18 -13.75
C TYR A 140 -17.33 9.10 -14.71
N GLY A 141 -18.55 8.90 -14.20
CA GLY A 141 -19.77 8.86 -15.02
C GLY A 141 -19.98 10.14 -15.81
N ASN A 142 -19.74 11.31 -15.21
CA ASN A 142 -19.86 12.59 -15.90
C ASN A 142 -18.83 12.73 -17.03
N VAL A 143 -17.55 12.49 -16.75
CA VAL A 143 -16.47 12.63 -17.75
C VAL A 143 -16.63 11.60 -18.89
N MET A 144 -17.04 10.36 -18.57
CA MET A 144 -17.32 9.36 -19.60
C MET A 144 -18.55 9.71 -20.43
N GLY A 145 -19.55 10.38 -19.84
CA GLY A 145 -20.70 10.92 -20.57
C GLY A 145 -20.27 11.97 -21.59
N ASP A 146 -19.47 12.96 -21.16
CA ASP A 146 -18.91 13.99 -22.04
C ASP A 146 -18.06 13.38 -23.17
N PHE A 147 -17.26 12.35 -22.85
CA PHE A 147 -16.46 11.63 -23.84
C PHE A 147 -17.36 10.90 -24.86
N ALA A 148 -18.35 10.16 -24.39
CA ALA A 148 -19.29 9.44 -25.27
C ALA A 148 -20.08 10.41 -26.18
N ASP A 149 -20.50 11.56 -25.66
CA ASP A 149 -21.18 12.59 -26.44
C ASP A 149 -20.29 13.17 -27.53
N LEU A 150 -19.00 13.37 -27.25
CA LEU A 150 -18.03 13.86 -28.23
C LEU A 150 -17.74 12.81 -29.32
N ILE A 151 -17.63 11.53 -28.94
CA ILE A 151 -17.53 10.41 -29.89
C ILE A 151 -18.77 10.35 -30.79
N ALA A 152 -19.96 10.50 -30.23
CA ALA A 152 -21.20 10.50 -31.00
C ALA A 152 -21.29 11.68 -32.00
N ARG A 153 -20.68 12.83 -31.70
CA ARG A 153 -20.56 13.95 -32.65
C ARG A 153 -19.62 13.65 -33.80
N VAL A 154 -18.49 12.97 -33.54
CA VAL A 154 -17.59 12.48 -34.59
C VAL A 154 -18.30 11.49 -35.50
N GLU A 155 -19.07 10.57 -34.92
CA GLU A 155 -19.83 9.56 -35.64
C GLU A 155 -20.89 10.16 -36.57
N ARG A 156 -21.52 11.28 -36.16
CA ARG A 156 -22.52 12.00 -36.96
C ARG A 156 -21.93 13.04 -37.92
N GLU A 157 -20.60 13.07 -38.08
CA GLU A 157 -19.90 14.09 -38.88
C GLU A 157 -20.33 15.52 -38.54
N GLN A 158 -20.51 15.81 -37.24
CA GLN A 158 -20.86 17.13 -36.73
C GLN A 158 -19.59 17.83 -36.21
N PRO A 159 -18.78 18.48 -37.08
CA PRO A 159 -17.43 18.93 -36.73
C PRO A 159 -17.40 20.12 -35.77
N ASP A 160 -18.53 20.79 -35.55
CA ASP A 160 -18.58 22.04 -34.80
C ASP A 160 -18.04 21.88 -33.38
N ASN A 161 -17.01 22.67 -33.06
CA ASN A 161 -16.36 22.76 -31.76
C ASN A 161 -15.70 21.46 -31.24
N ILE A 162 -15.43 20.46 -32.09
CA ILE A 162 -14.80 19.20 -31.62
C ILE A 162 -13.45 19.46 -30.96
N ASP A 163 -12.59 20.31 -31.52
CA ASP A 163 -11.24 20.52 -30.97
C ASP A 163 -11.28 21.24 -29.62
N LYS A 164 -12.15 22.23 -29.46
CA LYS A 164 -12.37 22.92 -28.18
C LYS A 164 -12.93 21.98 -27.12
N ASN A 165 -13.92 21.16 -27.49
CA ASN A 165 -14.52 20.20 -26.57
C ASN A 165 -13.52 19.08 -26.20
N LYS A 166 -12.63 18.72 -27.12
CA LYS A 166 -11.53 17.78 -26.89
C LYS A 166 -10.55 18.31 -25.85
N GLU A 167 -10.13 19.58 -25.96
CA GLU A 167 -9.25 20.21 -24.96
C GLU A 167 -9.89 20.23 -23.57
N ALA A 168 -11.19 20.58 -23.49
CA ALA A 168 -11.94 20.55 -22.24
C ALA A 168 -12.04 19.13 -21.65
N LEU A 169 -12.31 18.13 -22.49
CA LEU A 169 -12.34 16.72 -22.10
C LEU A 169 -10.98 16.24 -21.59
N LEU A 170 -9.90 16.57 -22.29
CA LEU A 170 -8.55 16.20 -21.90
C LEU A 170 -8.22 16.73 -20.50
N LYS A 171 -8.55 18.01 -20.24
CA LYS A 171 -8.41 18.62 -18.92
C LYS A 171 -9.26 17.90 -17.86
N ALA A 172 -10.51 17.58 -18.18
CA ALA A 172 -11.41 16.88 -17.27
C ALA A 172 -10.90 15.47 -16.92
N LEU A 173 -10.31 14.75 -17.88
CA LEU A 173 -9.68 13.44 -17.66
C LEU A 173 -8.44 13.55 -16.77
N GLN A 174 -7.59 14.56 -16.99
CA GLN A 174 -6.42 14.83 -16.14
C GLN A 174 -6.81 15.20 -14.71
N ASP A 175 -7.81 16.08 -14.56
CA ASP A 175 -8.33 16.47 -13.24
C ASP A 175 -8.95 15.26 -12.50
N LEU A 176 -9.62 14.37 -13.25
CA LEU A 176 -10.17 13.14 -12.70
C LEU A 176 -9.07 12.14 -12.28
N GLU A 177 -7.99 12.05 -13.05
CA GLU A 177 -6.84 11.20 -12.72
C GLU A 177 -6.18 11.66 -11.41
N VAL A 178 -5.91 12.95 -11.29
CA VAL A 178 -5.37 13.54 -10.04
C VAL A 178 -6.26 13.22 -8.86
N LYS A 179 -7.59 13.39 -9.00
CA LYS A 179 -8.54 13.07 -7.93
C LYS A 179 -8.53 11.59 -7.59
N ALA A 180 -8.47 10.69 -8.58
CA ALA A 180 -8.45 9.25 -8.34
C ALA A 180 -7.19 8.82 -7.58
N VAL A 181 -6.03 9.38 -7.94
CA VAL A 181 -4.77 9.14 -7.23
C VAL A 181 -4.83 9.66 -5.80
N GLN A 182 -5.34 10.88 -5.59
CA GLN A 182 -5.55 11.44 -4.25
C GLN A 182 -6.50 10.58 -3.42
N GLU A 183 -7.64 10.17 -3.98
CA GLU A 183 -8.62 9.33 -3.30
C GLU A 183 -8.00 7.99 -2.88
N SER A 184 -7.30 7.33 -3.79
CA SER A 184 -6.61 6.06 -3.51
C SER A 184 -5.60 6.18 -2.36
N ALA A 185 -4.82 7.28 -2.34
CA ALA A 185 -3.74 7.47 -1.37
C ALA A 185 -4.20 8.04 -0.01
N LEU A 186 -5.23 8.89 0.00
CA LEU A 186 -5.57 9.74 1.14
C LEU A 186 -6.92 9.43 1.80
N HIS A 187 -7.80 8.64 1.17
CA HIS A 187 -9.15 8.37 1.69
C HIS A 187 -9.16 7.93 3.16
N ALA A 188 -8.30 6.98 3.53
CA ALA A 188 -8.22 6.49 4.91
C ALA A 188 -7.85 7.61 5.91
N SER A 189 -6.90 8.48 5.54
CA SER A 189 -6.51 9.60 6.39
C SER A 189 -7.60 10.67 6.49
N GLU A 190 -8.34 10.92 5.40
CA GLU A 190 -9.47 11.84 5.38
C GLU A 190 -10.60 11.34 6.29
N ALA A 191 -10.94 10.06 6.20
CA ALA A 191 -11.96 9.42 7.04
C ALA A 191 -11.61 9.51 8.53
N ILE A 192 -10.36 9.20 8.90
CA ILE A 192 -9.88 9.30 10.29
C ILE A 192 -9.90 10.74 10.79
N ASN A 193 -9.47 11.71 9.97
CA ASN A 193 -9.49 13.12 10.35
C ASN A 193 -10.93 13.62 10.54
N ALA A 194 -11.86 13.22 9.67
CA ALA A 194 -13.28 13.55 9.80
C ALA A 194 -13.87 12.93 11.06
N GLU A 195 -13.62 11.66 11.33
CA GLU A 195 -14.07 10.99 12.55
C GLU A 195 -13.48 11.66 13.80
N SER A 196 -12.18 11.91 13.83
CA SER A 196 -11.49 12.58 14.95
C SER A 196 -12.10 13.95 15.26
N LYS A 197 -12.48 14.71 14.22
CA LYS A 197 -13.21 15.97 14.39
C LYS A 197 -14.58 15.77 15.05
N THR A 198 -15.35 14.75 14.66
CA THR A 198 -16.64 14.45 15.32
C THR A 198 -16.44 14.05 16.78
N ARG A 199 -15.28 13.47 17.11
CA ARG A 199 -14.82 13.16 18.48
C ARG A 199 -14.14 14.34 19.18
N ASN A 200 -14.33 15.57 18.71
CA ASN A 200 -13.80 16.82 19.29
C ASN A 200 -12.27 16.92 19.37
N ALA A 201 -11.53 16.29 18.44
CA ALA A 201 -10.07 16.40 18.39
C ALA A 201 -9.56 17.84 18.27
N ASP A 202 -10.33 18.73 17.62
CA ASP A 202 -10.08 20.16 17.53
C ASP A 202 -10.10 20.90 18.88
N LYS A 203 -10.69 20.29 19.92
CA LYS A 203 -10.80 20.87 21.28
C LYS A 203 -10.01 20.09 22.32
N GLN A 204 -9.89 18.78 22.14
CA GLN A 204 -9.24 17.88 23.09
C GLN A 204 -7.75 17.76 22.80
N ALA A 205 -7.36 17.59 21.53
CA ALA A 205 -5.97 17.52 21.09
C ALA A 205 -5.69 18.52 19.95
N PRO A 206 -5.90 19.83 20.19
CA PRO A 206 -5.86 20.85 19.13
C PRO A 206 -4.52 20.94 18.39
N ALA A 207 -3.39 20.76 19.08
CA ALA A 207 -2.08 20.86 18.44
C ALA A 207 -1.83 19.65 17.52
N THR A 208 -2.08 18.46 18.02
CA THR A 208 -1.87 17.21 17.29
C THR A 208 -2.83 17.09 16.11
N PHE A 209 -4.09 17.47 16.29
CA PHE A 209 -5.08 17.45 15.22
C PHE A 209 -4.80 18.49 14.14
N ALA A 210 -4.35 19.69 14.51
CA ALA A 210 -3.94 20.72 13.54
C ALA A 210 -2.78 20.24 12.66
N GLU A 211 -1.80 19.54 13.26
CA GLU A 211 -0.68 18.95 12.52
C GLU A 211 -1.14 17.86 11.55
N ALA A 212 -2.03 16.95 11.97
CA ALA A 212 -2.59 15.93 11.08
C ALA A 212 -3.31 16.53 9.87
N LEU A 213 -4.08 17.61 10.07
CA LEU A 213 -4.73 18.33 8.98
C LEU A 213 -3.72 19.00 8.05
N ARG A 214 -2.65 19.60 8.61
CA ARG A 214 -1.58 20.22 7.82
C ARG A 214 -0.89 19.19 6.93
N VAL A 215 -0.45 18.06 7.50
CA VAL A 215 0.21 16.97 6.76
C VAL A 215 -0.70 16.43 5.66
N PHE A 216 -2.00 16.25 5.94
CA PHE A 216 -2.99 15.83 4.95
C PHE A 216 -3.10 16.82 3.78
N GLN A 217 -3.21 18.12 4.05
CA GLN A 217 -3.32 19.14 2.98
C GLN A 217 -2.03 19.28 2.17
N ASP A 218 -0.87 19.18 2.81
CA ASP A 218 0.42 19.20 2.14
C ASP A 218 0.59 17.98 1.24
N ALA A 219 0.21 16.79 1.72
CA ALA A 219 0.20 15.56 0.93
C ALA A 219 -0.74 15.67 -0.27
N LYS A 220 -1.97 16.18 -0.06
CA LYS A 220 -2.94 16.41 -1.13
C LYS A 220 -2.38 17.32 -2.22
N THR A 221 -1.76 18.43 -1.84
CA THR A 221 -1.18 19.41 -2.77
C THR A 221 0.01 18.83 -3.54
N GLN A 222 0.91 18.12 -2.87
CA GLN A 222 2.08 17.53 -3.52
C GLN A 222 1.70 16.36 -4.44
N ILE A 223 0.75 15.51 -4.04
CA ILE A 223 0.21 14.45 -4.91
C ILE A 223 -0.45 15.05 -6.15
N ALA A 224 -1.15 16.19 -6.01
CA ALA A 224 -1.74 16.86 -7.18
C ALA A 224 -0.69 17.33 -8.20
N ALA A 225 0.49 17.74 -7.72
CA ALA A 225 1.55 18.26 -8.56
C ALA A 225 2.33 17.15 -9.29
N ALA A 226 2.33 15.93 -8.76
CA ALA A 226 3.07 14.78 -9.31
C ALA A 226 2.28 13.47 -9.12
N PRO A 227 1.09 13.32 -9.73
CA PRO A 227 0.22 12.16 -9.53
C PRO A 227 0.78 10.84 -10.07
N HIS A 228 1.76 10.91 -10.98
CA HIS A 228 2.39 9.73 -11.59
C HIS A 228 3.66 9.26 -10.87
N ASP A 229 4.13 10.00 -9.87
CA ASP A 229 5.25 9.58 -9.03
C ASP A 229 4.74 8.62 -7.94
N SER A 230 4.74 7.32 -8.24
CA SER A 230 4.17 6.31 -7.36
C SER A 230 4.87 6.25 -5.98
N GLU A 231 6.18 6.48 -5.93
CA GLU A 231 6.94 6.47 -4.67
C GLU A 231 6.57 7.68 -3.81
N LEU A 232 6.47 8.87 -4.42
CA LEU A 232 6.00 10.08 -3.75
C LEU A 232 4.57 9.91 -3.23
N VAL A 233 3.65 9.42 -4.06
CA VAL A 233 2.24 9.21 -3.70
C VAL A 233 2.13 8.24 -2.52
N GLN A 234 2.82 7.11 -2.58
CA GLN A 234 2.79 6.11 -1.50
C GLN A 234 3.35 6.68 -0.20
N ARG A 235 4.49 7.39 -0.27
CA ARG A 235 5.13 8.01 0.89
C ARG A 235 4.24 9.06 1.53
N LEU A 236 3.68 9.97 0.74
CA LEU A 236 2.80 11.03 1.24
C LEU A 236 1.49 10.48 1.79
N GLY A 237 0.90 9.47 1.14
CA GLY A 237 -0.27 8.75 1.66
C GLY A 237 0.01 8.09 3.01
N ALA A 238 1.14 7.40 3.15
CA ALA A 238 1.56 6.81 4.42
C ALA A 238 1.79 7.86 5.53
N GLN A 239 2.42 8.99 5.19
CA GLN A 239 2.64 10.10 6.13
C GLN A 239 1.32 10.72 6.61
N ALA A 240 0.38 10.98 5.70
CA ALA A 240 -0.94 11.51 6.05
C ALA A 240 -1.74 10.53 6.91
N LEU A 241 -1.71 9.23 6.58
CA LEU A 241 -2.38 8.20 7.36
C LEU A 241 -1.78 8.06 8.76
N PHE A 242 -0.45 8.09 8.86
CA PHE A 242 0.24 8.06 10.14
C PHE A 242 -0.17 9.24 11.01
N ALA A 243 -0.12 10.47 10.48
CA ALA A 243 -0.47 11.67 11.23
C ALA A 243 -1.94 11.68 11.67
N ALA A 244 -2.86 11.23 10.81
CA ALA A 244 -4.27 11.11 11.14
C ALA A 244 -4.52 10.11 12.28
N ARG A 245 -3.90 8.92 12.21
CA ARG A 245 -3.98 7.92 13.29
C ARG A 245 -3.38 8.42 14.57
N HIS A 246 -2.21 9.06 14.51
CA HIS A 246 -1.56 9.66 15.67
C HIS A 246 -2.49 10.65 16.37
N ALA A 247 -3.08 11.60 15.63
CA ALA A 247 -4.04 12.55 16.18
C ALA A 247 -5.27 11.86 16.81
N GLN A 248 -5.78 10.79 16.18
CA GLN A 248 -6.87 10.00 16.75
C GLN A 248 -6.47 9.38 18.10
N GLN A 249 -5.29 8.76 18.19
CA GLN A 249 -4.82 8.08 19.41
C GLN A 249 -4.55 9.05 20.55
N VAL A 250 -3.92 10.21 20.25
CA VAL A 250 -3.75 11.28 21.24
C VAL A 250 -5.10 11.80 21.71
N ASN A 251 -6.05 12.01 20.79
CA ASN A 251 -7.39 12.48 21.15
C ASN A 251 -8.11 11.50 22.10
N GLU A 252 -8.12 10.22 21.77
CA GLU A 252 -8.71 9.15 22.58
C GLU A 252 -8.10 9.15 23.99
N ARG A 253 -6.76 9.22 24.08
CA ARG A 253 -6.06 9.23 25.36
C ARG A 253 -6.34 10.48 26.19
N VAL A 254 -6.38 11.65 25.56
CA VAL A 254 -6.73 12.90 26.25
C VAL A 254 -8.16 12.82 26.80
N ALA A 255 -9.10 12.29 26.04
CA ALA A 255 -10.48 12.11 26.48
C ALA A 255 -10.57 11.17 27.69
N GLU A 256 -9.84 10.06 27.68
CA GLU A 256 -9.75 9.12 28.81
C GLU A 256 -9.22 9.78 30.08
N LEU A 257 -8.08 10.48 29.98
CA LEU A 257 -7.47 11.15 31.14
C LEU A 257 -8.38 12.24 31.70
N GLN A 258 -9.04 13.02 30.85
CA GLN A 258 -10.03 14.01 31.28
C GLN A 258 -11.22 13.36 32.00
N ALA A 259 -11.69 12.20 31.54
CA ALA A 259 -12.77 11.47 32.20
C ALA A 259 -12.33 10.95 33.57
N GLN A 260 -11.11 10.43 33.70
CA GLN A 260 -10.55 9.97 34.97
C GLN A 260 -10.42 11.12 35.99
N LEU A 261 -9.89 12.26 35.56
CA LEU A 261 -9.72 13.46 36.40
C LEU A 261 -11.06 13.97 36.95
N LYS A 262 -12.12 13.95 36.13
CA LYS A 262 -13.49 14.30 36.54
C LYS A 262 -14.13 13.26 37.46
N GLY A 263 -13.82 11.98 37.28
CA GLY A 263 -14.30 10.90 38.14
C GLY A 263 -13.72 11.01 39.56
N THR A 264 -12.43 11.30 39.68
CA THR A 264 -11.74 11.44 40.98
C THR A 264 -12.13 12.68 41.78
N SER A 265 -12.65 13.74 41.15
CA SER A 265 -13.13 14.93 41.87
C SER A 265 -14.54 14.76 42.46
N SER A 266 -15.24 13.67 42.14
CA SER A 266 -16.59 13.38 42.63
C SER A 266 -16.64 12.46 43.87
N SER A 267 -15.50 11.96 44.35
CA SER A 267 -15.39 11.11 45.54
C SER A 267 -14.40 11.67 46.56
N SER A 268 -14.82 12.70 47.29
CA SER A 268 -14.21 13.07 48.57
C SER A 268 -15.31 13.33 49.60
N PRO A 269 -15.53 12.44 50.58
CA PRO A 269 -16.34 12.77 51.72
C PRO A 269 -15.59 13.79 52.57
N ALA A 270 -16.28 14.88 52.91
CA ALA A 270 -15.80 15.88 53.85
C ALA A 270 -15.40 15.21 55.18
N LEU A 271 -14.10 15.18 55.46
CA LEU A 271 -13.59 15.00 56.81
C LEU A 271 -13.12 16.37 57.29
N GLY A 272 -14.02 17.04 58.00
CA GLY A 272 -13.66 18.15 58.85
C GLY A 272 -12.84 17.65 60.03
N ALA A 273 -11.68 18.23 60.25
CA ALA A 273 -11.10 18.43 61.59
C ALA A 273 -10.00 19.48 61.49
N ALA A 274 -10.12 20.46 62.37
CA ALA A 274 -9.29 21.65 62.45
C ALA A 274 -7.87 21.35 62.91
N VAL A 275 -6.88 22.04 62.32
CA VAL A 275 -5.73 22.58 63.05
C VAL A 275 -5.35 23.91 62.40
N GLY A 276 -5.49 25.00 63.16
CA GLY A 276 -5.00 26.30 62.76
C GLY A 276 -3.48 26.38 62.85
N LEU A 277 -2.86 27.07 61.90
CA LEU A 277 -1.70 27.91 62.18
C LEU A 277 -1.62 29.04 61.17
N SER A 278 -1.57 30.24 61.72
CA SER A 278 -1.34 31.54 61.12
C SER A 278 -0.14 31.61 60.18
N GLY A 279 -0.28 32.33 59.07
CA GLY A 279 0.86 32.80 58.26
C GLY A 279 0.40 33.44 56.96
N ALA A 280 0.49 34.76 56.90
CA ALA A 280 -0.05 35.62 55.85
C ALA A 280 0.62 35.43 54.48
N ALA A 281 -0.20 35.50 53.42
CA ALA A 281 0.11 36.28 52.21
C ALA A 281 -1.18 36.45 51.39
N HIS A 282 -1.78 37.63 51.55
CA HIS A 282 -2.87 38.13 50.72
C HIS A 282 -2.30 38.41 49.32
N VAL A 283 -2.75 37.68 48.30
CA VAL A 283 -2.78 38.19 46.92
C VAL A 283 -4.16 37.91 46.37
N SER A 284 -4.97 38.96 46.41
CA SER A 284 -6.26 39.04 45.75
C SER A 284 -6.02 39.10 44.24
N ALA A 285 -6.44 38.09 43.49
CA ALA A 285 -6.60 38.18 42.04
C ALA A 285 -8.00 37.70 41.67
N GLN A 286 -8.82 38.73 41.52
CA GLN A 286 -10.16 38.84 40.99
C GLN A 286 -10.47 37.89 39.82
N ALA A 287 -11.65 37.30 39.90
CA ALA A 287 -12.26 36.44 38.91
C ALA A 287 -12.41 37.14 37.54
N GLY A 288 -11.76 36.57 36.53
CA GLY A 288 -12.17 36.66 35.12
C GLY A 288 -12.77 35.31 34.72
N GLY A 289 -14.10 35.21 34.80
CA GLY A 289 -14.85 34.02 34.41
C GLY A 289 -14.85 33.85 32.90
N GLY A 290 -14.11 32.87 32.40
CA GLY A 290 -14.11 32.43 31.01
C GLY A 290 -12.71 32.16 30.48
N THR A 291 -12.13 31.00 30.82
CA THR A 291 -10.92 30.41 30.17
C THR A 291 -10.42 29.13 30.85
N SER A 292 -10.80 28.88 32.11
CA SER A 292 -10.28 27.75 32.92
C SER A 292 -10.39 26.38 32.24
N GLY A 293 -11.47 26.11 31.50
CA GLY A 293 -11.66 24.82 30.82
C GLY A 293 -10.83 24.59 29.55
N SER A 294 -10.16 25.61 29.00
CA SER A 294 -9.30 25.47 27.80
C SER A 294 -7.85 25.19 28.19
N LEU A 295 -7.38 25.85 29.27
CA LEU A 295 -6.02 25.69 29.79
C LEU A 295 -5.77 24.28 30.35
N GLU A 296 -6.76 23.68 31.01
CA GLU A 296 -6.66 22.29 31.48
C GLU A 296 -6.58 21.27 30.34
N LYS A 297 -7.29 21.48 29.23
CA LYS A 297 -7.30 20.55 28.09
C LYS A 297 -5.97 20.51 27.36
N SER A 298 -5.39 21.69 27.11
CA SER A 298 -4.04 21.79 26.53
C SER A 298 -2.97 21.23 27.47
N ALA A 299 -3.17 21.30 28.78
CA ALA A 299 -2.26 20.65 29.73
C ALA A 299 -2.31 19.11 29.63
N VAL A 300 -3.50 18.52 29.48
CA VAL A 300 -3.64 17.06 29.33
C VAL A 300 -3.02 16.57 28.01
N GLU A 301 -3.25 17.27 26.89
CA GLU A 301 -2.59 16.93 25.61
C GLU A 301 -1.06 16.92 25.75
N LYS A 302 -0.48 17.93 26.39
CA LYS A 302 0.97 17.99 26.63
C LYS A 302 1.49 16.81 27.46
N VAL A 303 0.74 16.35 28.46
CA VAL A 303 1.12 15.18 29.26
C VAL A 303 1.11 13.91 28.40
N VAL A 304 0.10 13.74 27.54
CA VAL A 304 0.03 12.60 26.61
C VAL A 304 1.22 12.63 25.65
N LEU A 305 1.53 13.78 25.05
CA LEU A 305 2.66 13.92 24.14
C LEU A 305 4.01 13.65 24.83
N GLN A 306 4.18 14.07 26.09
CA GLN A 306 5.39 13.76 26.86
C GLN A 306 5.52 12.25 27.17
N GLU A 307 4.42 11.56 27.44
CA GLU A 307 4.42 10.09 27.62
C GLU A 307 4.81 9.40 26.31
N GLU A 308 4.25 9.86 25.21
CA GLU A 308 4.50 9.33 23.88
C GLU A 308 5.94 9.57 23.40
N ASP A 309 6.49 10.77 23.61
CA ASP A 309 7.89 11.10 23.30
C ASP A 309 8.87 10.16 24.04
N ARG A 310 8.54 9.77 25.27
CA ARG A 310 9.35 8.80 26.03
C ARG A 310 9.28 7.41 25.40
N LEU A 311 8.10 6.95 25.00
CA LEU A 311 7.94 5.66 24.33
C LEU A 311 8.62 5.64 22.95
N PHE A 312 8.49 6.71 22.18
CA PHE A 312 9.17 6.88 20.90
C PHE A 312 10.69 6.86 21.05
N GLY A 313 11.23 7.55 22.08
CA GLY A 313 12.65 7.50 22.41
C GLY A 313 13.14 6.09 22.73
N ILE A 314 12.36 5.30 23.49
CA ILE A 314 12.68 3.90 23.77
C ILE A 314 12.62 3.05 22.49
N SER A 315 11.56 3.19 21.68
CA SER A 315 11.40 2.47 20.41
C SER A 315 12.58 2.73 19.47
N THR A 316 12.98 4.00 19.33
CA THR A 316 14.11 4.43 18.51
C THR A 316 15.44 3.88 19.03
N ALA A 317 15.66 3.91 20.35
CA ALA A 317 16.87 3.34 20.96
C ALA A 317 16.98 1.81 20.75
N LEU A 318 15.84 1.14 20.57
CA LEU A 318 15.77 -0.28 20.22
C LEU A 318 15.88 -0.55 18.69
N GLY A 319 16.05 0.49 17.87
CA GLY A 319 16.10 0.38 16.41
C GLY A 319 14.76 -0.02 15.79
N HIS A 320 13.65 0.24 16.48
CA HIS A 320 12.31 -0.10 16.02
C HIS A 320 11.65 1.09 15.29
N LYS A 321 10.58 0.80 14.55
CA LYS A 321 9.84 1.81 13.79
C LYS A 321 9.10 2.80 14.71
N ASP A 322 8.66 3.92 14.14
CA ASP A 322 7.74 4.83 14.81
C ASP A 322 6.39 4.12 15.06
N LEU A 323 5.90 4.20 16.30
CA LEU A 323 4.69 3.53 16.76
C LEU A 323 3.60 4.51 17.20
N ARG A 324 3.79 5.83 17.00
CA ARG A 324 2.87 6.85 17.51
C ARG A 324 1.50 6.83 16.84
N ASP A 325 1.34 6.12 15.73
CA ASP A 325 0.05 5.82 15.11
C ASP A 325 -0.74 4.69 15.81
N LEU A 326 -0.20 4.12 16.89
CA LEU A 326 -0.83 3.09 17.72
C LEU A 326 -1.26 3.63 19.09
N ALA A 327 -2.26 3.00 19.69
CA ALA A 327 -2.64 3.24 21.08
C ALA A 327 -1.45 3.00 22.03
N LEU A 328 -1.33 3.80 23.10
CA LEU A 328 -0.20 3.74 24.04
C LEU A 328 0.04 2.33 24.63
N ASP A 329 -1.02 1.59 24.94
CA ASP A 329 -0.93 0.21 25.44
C ASP A 329 -0.28 -0.73 24.41
N LYS A 330 -0.64 -0.58 23.14
CA LYS A 330 -0.04 -1.32 22.02
C LYS A 330 1.40 -0.90 21.76
N GLN A 331 1.72 0.39 21.87
CA GLN A 331 3.10 0.88 21.79
C GLN A 331 3.96 0.20 22.87
N VAL A 332 3.49 0.19 24.12
CA VAL A 332 4.19 -0.44 25.25
C VAL A 332 4.35 -1.96 25.03
N GLN A 333 3.32 -2.64 24.53
CA GLN A 333 3.40 -4.08 24.24
C GLN A 333 4.45 -4.38 23.16
N GLU A 334 4.48 -3.60 22.09
CA GLU A 334 5.43 -3.80 21.00
C GLU A 334 6.87 -3.47 21.44
N ILE A 335 7.06 -2.38 22.18
CA ILE A 335 8.35 -2.04 22.79
C ILE A 335 8.83 -3.17 23.71
N LYS A 336 7.95 -3.73 24.56
CA LYS A 336 8.30 -4.88 25.43
C LYS A 336 8.71 -6.10 24.60
N ARG A 337 7.98 -6.38 23.52
CA ARG A 337 8.28 -7.50 22.62
C ARG A 337 9.66 -7.35 21.98
N VAL A 338 9.95 -6.17 21.43
CA VAL A 338 11.25 -5.86 20.80
C VAL A 338 12.38 -5.88 21.82
N ALA A 339 12.18 -5.28 23.00
CA ALA A 339 13.16 -5.30 24.07
C ALA A 339 13.48 -6.73 24.54
N ALA A 340 12.46 -7.60 24.66
CA ALA A 340 12.65 -9.00 25.02
C ALA A 340 13.44 -9.77 23.94
N ALA A 341 13.17 -9.52 22.66
CA ALA A 341 13.93 -10.10 21.56
C ALA A 341 15.39 -9.65 21.56
N ALA A 342 15.65 -8.35 21.76
CA ALA A 342 17.00 -7.79 21.86
C ALA A 342 17.78 -8.37 23.07
N ALA A 343 17.10 -8.54 24.22
CA ALA A 343 17.67 -9.16 25.41
C ALA A 343 17.98 -10.66 25.21
N ALA A 344 17.17 -11.38 24.44
CA ALA A 344 17.44 -12.78 24.09
C ALA A 344 18.63 -12.92 23.13
N GLN A 345 18.75 -12.01 22.16
CA GLN A 345 19.85 -11.99 21.20
C GLN A 345 21.21 -11.73 21.89
N THR A 346 21.27 -10.74 22.78
CA THR A 346 22.48 -10.46 23.58
C THR A 346 22.86 -11.61 24.50
N LYS A 347 21.89 -12.32 25.09
CA LYS A 347 22.17 -13.55 25.86
C LYS A 347 22.76 -14.67 25.00
N ASN A 348 22.25 -14.86 23.78
CA ASN A 348 22.77 -15.86 22.85
C ASN A 348 24.22 -15.52 22.43
N GLU A 349 24.52 -14.26 22.12
CA GLU A 349 25.88 -13.83 21.76
C GLU A 349 26.87 -14.02 22.93
N ALA A 350 26.48 -13.66 24.15
CA ALA A 350 27.29 -13.90 25.35
C ALA A 350 27.51 -15.40 25.62
N CYS A 351 26.49 -16.23 25.40
CA CYS A 351 26.61 -17.69 25.52
C CYS A 351 27.59 -18.26 24.50
N VAL A 352 27.46 -17.87 23.22
CA VAL A 352 28.38 -18.29 22.14
C VAL A 352 29.84 -17.89 22.44
N ALA A 353 30.05 -16.67 22.96
CA ALA A 353 31.38 -16.22 23.35
C ALA A 353 31.97 -17.04 24.51
N ALA A 354 31.15 -17.38 25.52
CA ALA A 354 31.56 -18.22 26.64
C ALA A 354 31.91 -19.65 26.19
N THR A 355 31.13 -20.22 25.27
CA THR A 355 31.39 -21.56 24.72
C THR A 355 32.72 -21.59 23.95
N LYS A 356 32.99 -20.57 23.13
CA LYS A 356 34.26 -20.45 22.38
C LYS A 356 35.47 -20.31 23.32
N ASN A 357 35.32 -19.60 24.43
CA ASN A 357 36.36 -19.49 25.46
C ASN A 357 36.62 -20.85 26.15
N LEU A 358 35.56 -21.57 26.51
CA LEU A 358 35.67 -22.92 27.10
C LEU A 358 36.32 -23.91 26.14
N GLU A 359 35.97 -23.85 24.85
CA GLU A 359 36.56 -24.70 23.81
C GLU A 359 38.07 -24.42 23.65
N SER A 360 38.47 -23.14 23.66
CA SER A 360 39.88 -22.76 23.61
C SER A 360 40.66 -23.23 24.85
N ARG A 361 40.03 -23.21 26.04
CA ARG A 361 40.62 -23.70 27.28
C ARG A 361 40.75 -25.22 27.32
N LEU A 362 39.77 -25.94 26.78
CA LEU A 362 39.83 -27.40 26.61
C LEU A 362 40.98 -27.78 25.70
N GLN A 363 41.10 -27.12 24.54
CA GLN A 363 42.19 -27.38 23.60
C GLN A 363 43.57 -27.11 24.22
N ALA A 364 43.73 -26.00 24.95
CA ALA A 364 44.97 -25.72 25.67
C ALA A 364 45.30 -26.76 26.76
N ALA A 365 44.28 -27.32 27.42
CA ALA A 365 44.47 -28.38 28.42
C ALA A 365 44.88 -29.71 27.76
N ASP A 366 44.32 -30.04 26.60
CA ASP A 366 44.71 -31.23 25.82
C ASP A 366 46.16 -31.12 25.35
N ASP A 367 46.56 -29.97 24.80
CA ASP A 367 47.95 -29.71 24.39
C ASP A 367 48.92 -29.82 25.57
N ALA A 368 48.55 -29.29 26.74
CA ALA A 368 49.36 -29.41 27.96
C ALA A 368 49.48 -30.87 28.42
N THR A 369 48.41 -31.64 28.30
CA THR A 369 48.40 -33.07 28.65
C THR A 369 49.28 -33.88 27.70
N GLN A 370 49.19 -33.63 26.39
CA GLN A 370 50.09 -34.26 25.41
C GLN A 370 51.56 -33.92 25.69
N LYS A 371 51.87 -32.66 26.00
CA LYS A 371 53.23 -32.25 26.36
C LYS A 371 53.72 -32.95 27.63
N ALA A 372 52.87 -33.09 28.64
CA ALA A 372 53.20 -33.82 29.87
C ALA A 372 53.46 -35.31 29.59
N MET A 373 52.66 -35.93 28.71
CA MET A 373 52.88 -37.32 28.26
C MET A 373 54.22 -37.48 27.54
N MET A 374 54.60 -36.54 26.67
CA MET A 374 55.92 -36.55 26.02
C MET A 374 57.05 -36.44 27.04
N GLN A 375 56.93 -35.54 28.03
CA GLN A 375 57.92 -35.41 29.10
C GLN A 375 58.03 -36.66 29.98
N LEU A 376 56.92 -37.35 30.22
CA LEU A 376 56.92 -38.63 30.91
C LEU A 376 57.65 -39.70 30.10
N ALA A 377 57.39 -39.80 28.80
CA ALA A 377 58.09 -40.72 27.92
C ALA A 377 59.62 -40.45 27.90
N ASP A 378 60.03 -39.17 27.82
CA ASP A 378 61.44 -38.78 27.89
C ASP A 378 62.08 -39.19 29.23
N LYS A 379 61.34 -39.01 30.34
CA LYS A 379 61.81 -39.42 31.67
C LYS A 379 61.91 -40.93 31.81
N ASP A 380 60.98 -41.69 31.27
CA ASP A 380 61.03 -43.15 31.26
C ASP A 380 62.25 -43.65 30.46
N GLN A 381 62.54 -43.02 29.32
CA GLN A 381 63.75 -43.31 28.54
C GLN A 381 65.03 -42.96 29.31
N LEU A 382 65.04 -41.83 30.03
CA LEU A 382 66.16 -41.45 30.89
C LEU A 382 66.37 -42.46 32.03
N LEU A 383 65.29 -42.89 32.69
CA LEU A 383 65.33 -43.91 33.74
C LEU A 383 65.85 -45.24 33.21
N ALA A 384 65.42 -45.67 32.02
CA ALA A 384 65.94 -46.86 31.35
C ALA A 384 67.44 -46.75 31.03
N THR A 385 67.91 -45.55 30.67
CA THR A 385 69.34 -45.30 30.42
C THR A 385 70.14 -45.36 31.73
N GLN A 386 69.64 -44.75 32.80
CA GLN A 386 70.27 -44.78 34.11
C GLN A 386 70.32 -46.20 34.70
N SER A 387 69.26 -46.99 34.53
CA SER A 387 69.24 -48.39 34.99
C SER A 387 70.26 -49.25 34.25
N ALA A 388 70.43 -49.05 32.94
CA ALA A 388 71.49 -49.70 32.17
C ALA A 388 72.90 -49.32 32.64
N GLN A 389 73.12 -48.03 32.94
CA GLN A 389 74.41 -47.56 33.50
C GLN A 389 74.69 -48.14 34.90
N LEU A 390 73.67 -48.28 35.74
CA LEU A 390 73.81 -48.92 37.05
C LEU A 390 74.20 -50.40 36.90
N ALA A 391 73.56 -51.12 35.98
CA ALA A 391 73.90 -52.51 35.69
C ALA A 391 75.36 -52.68 35.21
N ASP A 392 75.85 -51.76 34.36
CA ASP A 392 77.25 -51.75 33.91
C ASP A 392 78.22 -51.47 35.07
N LYS A 393 77.91 -50.50 35.93
CA LYS A 393 78.72 -50.23 37.14
C LYS A 393 78.74 -51.41 38.10
N ASP A 394 77.61 -52.10 38.30
CA ASP A 394 77.55 -53.30 39.13
C ASP A 394 78.43 -54.43 38.56
N ALA A 395 78.45 -54.59 37.23
CA ALA A 395 79.35 -55.53 36.55
C ALA A 395 80.83 -55.16 36.77
N GLN A 396 81.20 -53.88 36.63
CA GLN A 396 82.55 -53.38 36.89
C GLN A 396 82.97 -53.61 38.36
N ILE A 397 82.08 -53.38 39.32
CA ILE A 397 82.34 -53.64 40.74
C ILE A 397 82.59 -55.13 40.97
N ALA A 398 81.81 -56.01 40.33
CA ALA A 398 82.01 -57.45 40.43
C ALA A 398 83.39 -57.87 39.89
N GLU A 399 83.82 -57.31 38.75
CA GLU A 399 85.13 -57.55 38.16
C GLU A 399 86.29 -57.03 39.03
N LEU A 400 86.16 -55.82 39.57
CA LEU A 400 87.11 -55.24 40.53
C LEU A 400 87.24 -56.11 41.79
N LYS A 401 86.12 -56.58 42.35
CA LYS A 401 86.12 -57.50 43.49
C LYS A 401 86.83 -58.81 43.15
N ALA A 402 86.57 -59.40 41.98
CA ALA A 402 87.26 -60.60 41.52
C ALA A 402 88.79 -60.37 41.40
N THR A 403 89.19 -59.21 40.87
CA THR A 403 90.60 -58.81 40.74
C THR A 403 91.27 -58.61 42.11
N ILE A 404 90.59 -57.97 43.06
CA ILE A 404 91.08 -57.81 44.45
C ILE A 404 91.28 -59.17 45.09
N MET A 405 90.29 -60.06 45.03
CA MET A 405 90.40 -61.42 45.58
C MET A 405 91.55 -62.20 44.95
N ALA A 406 91.76 -62.07 43.64
CA ALA A 406 92.90 -62.69 42.95
C ALA A 406 94.25 -62.13 43.46
N LYS A 407 94.36 -60.81 43.63
CA LYS A 407 95.56 -60.15 44.20
C LYS A 407 95.80 -60.53 45.67
N GLU A 408 94.75 -60.66 46.48
CA GLU A 408 94.84 -61.08 47.87
C GLU A 408 95.30 -62.54 47.99
N LYS A 409 94.77 -63.46 47.16
CA LYS A 409 95.29 -64.83 47.05
C LYS A 409 96.77 -64.85 46.67
N ALA A 410 97.19 -64.00 45.71
CA ALA A 410 98.59 -63.89 45.33
C ALA A 410 99.49 -63.35 46.46
N ARG A 411 98.99 -62.41 47.28
CA ARG A 411 99.69 -61.91 48.48
C ARG A 411 99.77 -62.95 49.60
N ALA A 412 98.69 -63.68 49.87
CA ALA A 412 98.67 -64.78 50.85
C ALA A 412 99.62 -65.92 50.46
N GLY A 413 99.75 -66.21 49.16
CA GLY A 413 100.73 -67.16 48.63
C GLY A 413 102.19 -66.72 48.81
N LYS A 414 102.46 -65.40 48.81
CA LYS A 414 103.80 -64.85 49.09
C LYS A 414 104.11 -64.79 50.60
N ALA A 415 103.10 -64.63 51.46
CA ALA A 415 103.28 -64.61 52.92
C ALA A 415 103.56 -66.01 53.53
N LYS A 416 103.09 -67.09 52.91
CA LYS A 416 103.41 -68.48 53.33
C LYS A 416 104.80 -68.98 52.90
N LYS A 417 105.61 -68.14 52.25
CA LYS A 417 106.98 -68.46 51.81
C LYS A 417 108.07 -67.76 52.65
N LYS A 418 107.72 -67.19 53.80
CA LYS A 418 108.68 -66.61 54.75
C LYS A 418 108.72 -67.42 56.03
#